data_AF-A0A535X2E9-F1
#
_entry.id   AF-A0A535X2E9-F1
#
_cell.length_a   1.000
_cell.length_b   1.000
_cell.length_c   1.000
_cell.angle_alpha   90.00
_cell.angle_beta   90.00
_cell.angle_gamma   90.00
#
_symmetry.space_group_name_H-M   'P 1'
#
loop_
_entity.id
_entity.type
_entity.pdbx_description
1 polymer ?
#
loop_
_entity_poly.entity_id
_entity_poly.type
_entity_poly.pdbx_seq_one_letter_code
_entity_poly.pdbx_strand_id
1 'polypeptide(L)'
;MGLSPGTYAVNPSLTANVCYFLSGGVYAWQAGYTNSGGGALVSNELKPPDEPTVANNQVASAHQFWNSGGVNCAGSFMLAAKGVGGVDAIRTGTWAIEITSVRTDTYNGMTYTRESAPSMCRTVSISVGQAIQIQMSNLPGATSFNVYAAPPTNGCAGPFGLAGSFAVNGPVRNNDLTGCPFGSGANNGHGNGNGNNGDNCSLGGEDAIFDATLLGLLFIPNLLAQPGVVGAYPPDPETGPLNSSLPNQNPPRRAGSAGDRANENNCESTAGVYVTCSGPITPGAVEFYIPAGGCLSNSNSADTYVFSGYQYNWVAVFEPPANTCSNTLGAASNSAYIGLVYVPAATAGVSSPYTFESAGTGGLIAGKVTFTGTMPSVTYNANYAPVPPASRLTS
;
A
#
# COMPACT_ATOMS: atom_id res chain seq x y z
N MET A 1 0.94 0.97 13.75
CA MET A 1 0.46 -0.26 14.40
C MET A 1 -0.40 -0.95 13.36
N GLY A 2 -0.03 -2.15 12.91
CA GLY A 2 -0.88 -2.91 11.99
C GLY A 2 -2.06 -3.51 12.75
N LEU A 3 -3.27 -3.36 12.20
CA LEU A 3 -4.42 -4.12 12.66
C LEU A 3 -4.31 -5.54 12.09
N SER A 4 -4.64 -6.53 12.92
CA SER A 4 -4.64 -7.95 12.54
C SER A 4 -6.07 -8.45 12.38
N PRO A 5 -6.35 -9.36 11.43
CA PRO A 5 -7.67 -9.95 11.32
C PRO A 5 -8.03 -10.71 12.59
N GLY A 6 -9.32 -10.78 12.88
CA GLY A 6 -9.83 -11.41 14.09
C GLY A 6 -11.11 -10.77 14.59
N THR A 7 -11.49 -11.14 15.81
CA THR A 7 -12.70 -10.63 16.47
C THR A 7 -12.37 -9.47 17.41
N TYR A 8 -13.06 -8.36 17.18
CA TYR A 8 -12.95 -7.14 17.97
C TYR A 8 -14.25 -6.96 18.76
N ALA A 9 -14.17 -7.13 20.08
CA ALA A 9 -15.33 -7.03 20.97
C ALA A 9 -15.83 -5.58 21.14
N VAL A 10 -14.95 -4.60 20.90
CA VAL A 10 -15.20 -3.18 21.12
C VAL A 10 -15.07 -2.44 19.79
N ASN A 11 -15.88 -1.40 19.62
CA ASN A 11 -15.75 -0.49 18.49
C ASN A 11 -14.43 0.28 18.62
N PRO A 12 -13.55 0.22 17.60
CA PRO A 12 -12.23 0.85 17.68
C PRO A 12 -12.29 2.39 17.79
N SER A 13 -13.39 3.03 17.36
CA SER A 13 -13.62 4.48 17.44
C SER A 13 -12.37 5.31 17.10
N LEU A 14 -11.87 5.12 15.89
CA LEU A 14 -10.65 5.75 15.40
C LEU A 14 -10.87 7.26 15.26
N THR A 15 -10.11 8.03 16.05
CA THR A 15 -10.30 9.48 16.21
C THR A 15 -9.02 10.30 16.11
N ALA A 16 -7.86 9.64 15.96
CA ALA A 16 -6.56 10.29 15.87
C ALA A 16 -6.10 10.45 14.41
N ASN A 17 -5.31 11.49 14.12
CA ASN A 17 -4.73 11.73 12.79
C ASN A 17 -3.58 10.74 12.48
N VAL A 18 -3.90 9.47 12.20
CA VAL A 18 -2.93 8.37 12.06
C VAL A 18 -3.34 7.36 10.98
N CYS A 19 -2.39 6.54 10.49
CA CYS A 19 -2.53 5.62 9.35
C CYS A 19 -2.64 4.13 9.71
N TYR A 20 -3.84 3.57 9.81
CA TYR A 20 -4.01 2.17 10.16
C TYR A 20 -3.85 1.27 8.94
N PHE A 21 -2.81 0.43 8.96
CA PHE A 21 -2.68 -0.65 7.99
C PHE A 21 -3.47 -1.89 8.42
N LEU A 22 -4.28 -2.45 7.52
CA LEU A 22 -5.00 -3.70 7.70
C LEU A 22 -4.23 -4.84 7.04
N SER A 23 -3.84 -5.84 7.84
CA SER A 23 -3.33 -7.12 7.32
C SER A 23 -4.48 -7.89 6.62
N GLY A 24 -4.17 -8.71 5.61
CA GLY A 24 -5.21 -9.48 4.92
C GLY A 24 -5.97 -10.42 5.87
N GLY A 25 -7.30 -10.52 5.73
CA GLY A 25 -8.15 -11.34 6.58
C GLY A 25 -9.52 -10.74 6.90
N VAL A 26 -10.28 -11.43 7.75
CA VAL A 26 -11.61 -11.00 8.22
C VAL A 26 -11.50 -10.24 9.53
N TYR A 27 -12.13 -9.08 9.61
CA TYR A 27 -12.24 -8.26 10.82
C TYR A 27 -13.68 -8.26 11.31
N ALA A 28 -13.94 -9.01 12.38
CA ALA A 28 -15.25 -9.14 12.98
C ALA A 28 -15.47 -8.07 14.07
N TRP A 29 -16.12 -6.97 13.69
CA TRP A 29 -16.37 -5.81 14.54
C TRP A 29 -17.67 -5.98 15.34
N GLN A 30 -17.61 -6.67 16.48
CA GLN A 30 -18.81 -7.09 17.23
C GLN A 30 -19.68 -5.91 17.70
N ALA A 31 -19.06 -4.79 18.07
CA ALA A 31 -19.74 -3.55 18.48
C ALA A 31 -19.79 -2.48 17.37
N GLY A 32 -19.54 -2.89 16.12
CA GLY A 32 -19.41 -1.98 14.98
C GLY A 32 -18.00 -1.41 14.81
N TYR A 33 -17.84 -0.66 13.72
CA TYR A 33 -16.61 0.03 13.35
C TYR A 33 -16.90 1.51 13.21
N THR A 34 -16.07 2.34 13.81
CA THR A 34 -16.15 3.79 13.66
C THR A 34 -14.78 4.36 13.34
N ASN A 35 -14.73 5.10 12.24
CA ASN A 35 -13.63 5.95 11.85
C ASN A 35 -14.18 7.36 11.64
N SER A 36 -14.04 8.21 12.66
CA SER A 36 -14.84 9.44 12.75
C SER A 36 -14.10 10.68 13.26
N GLY A 37 -12.80 10.60 13.57
CA GLY A 37 -12.06 11.76 14.09
C GLY A 37 -10.65 11.91 13.55
N GLY A 38 -10.22 13.16 13.44
CA GLY A 38 -8.81 13.55 13.36
C GLY A 38 -8.11 13.40 12.00
N GLY A 39 -8.74 12.88 10.95
CA GLY A 39 -8.07 12.66 9.65
C GLY A 39 -7.50 11.25 9.47
N ALA A 40 -7.85 10.27 10.32
CA ALA A 40 -7.32 8.92 10.23
C ALA A 40 -7.51 8.31 8.83
N LEU A 41 -6.48 7.61 8.34
CA LEU A 41 -6.53 6.83 7.11
C LEU A 41 -6.43 5.34 7.45
N VAL A 42 -7.44 4.56 7.08
CA VAL A 42 -7.46 3.10 7.28
C VAL A 42 -7.41 2.41 5.94
N SER A 43 -6.41 1.56 5.70
CA SER A 43 -6.27 0.88 4.42
C SER A 43 -5.49 -0.41 4.50
N ASN A 44 -5.76 -1.34 3.57
CA ASN A 44 -4.88 -2.47 3.29
C ASN A 44 -3.96 -2.23 2.08
N GLU A 45 -3.91 -1.04 1.48
CA GLU A 45 -3.03 -0.72 0.33
C GLU A 45 -1.55 -0.72 0.71
N LEU A 46 -0.71 -1.39 -0.08
CA LEU A 46 0.73 -1.40 0.11
C LEU A 46 1.37 -0.46 -0.92
N LYS A 47 1.92 0.67 -0.48
CA LYS A 47 2.44 1.73 -1.36
C LYS A 47 3.94 1.91 -1.18
N PRO A 48 4.69 2.36 -2.20
CA PRO A 48 6.12 2.65 -2.06
C PRO A 48 6.35 3.96 -1.28
N PRO A 49 7.58 4.21 -0.79
CA PRO A 49 8.00 5.56 -0.41
C PRO A 49 8.00 6.48 -1.63
N ASP A 50 7.76 7.78 -1.41
CA ASP A 50 7.84 8.82 -2.44
C ASP A 50 7.23 8.39 -3.79
N GLU A 51 5.93 8.07 -3.81
CA GLU A 51 5.21 7.68 -5.03
C GLU A 51 5.50 8.68 -6.16
N PRO A 52 5.90 8.22 -7.37
CA PRO A 52 6.30 9.11 -8.46
C PRO A 52 5.09 9.79 -9.11
N THR A 53 5.27 10.94 -9.75
CA THR A 53 4.26 11.41 -10.70
C THR A 53 4.21 10.48 -11.91
N VAL A 54 3.02 10.28 -12.46
CA VAL A 54 2.82 9.36 -13.60
C VAL A 54 3.51 9.84 -14.88
N ALA A 55 3.77 11.14 -15.00
CA ALA A 55 4.50 11.72 -16.12
C ALA A 55 6.03 11.70 -15.93
N ASN A 56 6.53 11.55 -14.71
CA ASN A 56 7.95 11.66 -14.41
C ASN A 56 8.31 10.89 -13.12
N ASN A 57 9.05 9.79 -13.27
CA ASN A 57 9.52 8.98 -12.15
C ASN A 57 10.59 9.66 -11.30
N GLN A 58 11.08 10.86 -11.64
CA GLN A 58 12.03 11.62 -10.83
C GLN A 58 11.39 12.68 -9.94
N VAL A 59 10.06 12.77 -9.94
CA VAL A 59 9.31 13.75 -9.16
C VAL A 59 8.30 13.01 -8.31
N ALA A 60 8.30 13.25 -7.00
CA ALA A 60 7.26 12.73 -6.13
C ALA A 60 5.90 13.35 -6.48
N SER A 61 4.84 12.54 -6.46
CA SER A 61 3.47 13.02 -6.55
C SER A 61 3.18 14.00 -5.43
N ALA A 62 2.52 15.11 -5.76
CA ALA A 62 2.02 16.06 -4.77
C ALA A 62 1.00 15.42 -3.81
N HIS A 63 0.31 14.37 -4.28
CA HIS A 63 -0.66 13.60 -3.51
C HIS A 63 -0.12 12.19 -3.34
N GLN A 64 0.42 11.92 -2.15
CA GLN A 64 0.81 10.59 -1.72
C GLN A 64 -0.38 9.91 -1.05
N PHE A 65 -0.58 8.62 -1.29
CA PHE A 65 -1.73 7.86 -0.79
C PHE A 65 -1.82 7.91 0.73
N TRP A 66 -0.72 7.59 1.40
CA TRP A 66 -0.63 7.61 2.85
C TRP A 66 -0.50 9.02 3.46
N ASN A 67 -0.66 10.07 2.64
CA ASN A 67 -0.84 11.45 3.11
C ASN A 67 -2.27 12.00 2.85
N SER A 68 -3.20 11.16 2.40
CA SER A 68 -4.60 11.53 2.17
C SER A 68 -5.28 11.95 3.48
N GLY A 69 -6.25 12.87 3.44
CA GLY A 69 -7.05 13.22 4.63
C GLY A 69 -6.30 13.99 5.73
N GLY A 70 -5.06 14.42 5.48
CA GLY A 70 -4.25 15.21 6.40
C GLY A 70 -3.33 14.38 7.32
N VAL A 71 -3.24 13.07 7.12
CA VAL A 71 -2.13 12.25 7.67
C VAL A 71 -0.84 12.47 6.88
N ASN A 72 0.30 12.04 7.42
CA ASN A 72 1.60 12.09 6.75
C ASN A 72 2.38 10.77 6.96
N CYS A 73 2.02 9.71 6.25
CA CYS A 73 2.60 8.37 6.43
C CYS A 73 3.22 7.77 5.15
N ALA A 74 3.32 8.53 4.07
CA ALA A 74 3.79 8.04 2.76
C ALA A 74 5.24 7.57 2.68
N GLY A 75 6.03 7.77 3.73
CA GLY A 75 7.43 7.38 3.73
C GLY A 75 8.28 8.20 2.76
N SER A 76 9.59 8.11 2.92
CA SER A 76 10.56 8.71 2.00
C SER A 76 11.90 8.00 2.13
N PHE A 77 12.73 8.07 1.10
CA PHE A 77 14.06 7.50 1.14
C PHE A 77 15.14 8.46 0.62
N MET A 78 16.38 8.20 1.01
CA MET A 78 17.55 8.90 0.51
C MET A 78 18.65 7.93 0.15
N LEU A 79 19.52 8.40 -0.73
CA LEU A 79 20.72 7.70 -1.14
C LEU A 79 21.94 8.49 -0.71
N ALA A 80 22.97 7.80 -0.24
CA ALA A 80 24.27 8.36 0.03
C ALA A 80 25.38 7.48 -0.54
N ALA A 81 26.50 8.09 -0.94
CA ALA A 81 27.71 7.35 -1.25
C ALA A 81 28.42 7.02 0.07
N LYS A 82 28.65 5.73 0.33
CA LYS A 82 29.27 5.26 1.57
C LYS A 82 30.64 4.68 1.28
N GLY A 83 31.67 5.14 1.99
CA GLY A 83 32.99 4.54 1.94
C GLY A 83 32.96 3.10 2.47
N VAL A 84 33.53 2.17 1.70
CA VAL A 84 33.63 0.75 2.03
C VAL A 84 35.04 0.23 1.72
N GLY A 85 35.36 -1.00 2.14
CA GLY A 85 36.61 -1.65 1.75
C GLY A 85 36.71 -1.85 0.24
N GLY A 86 37.92 -1.91 -0.32
CA GLY A 86 38.12 -2.00 -1.77
C GLY A 86 37.50 -3.23 -2.44
N VAL A 87 37.32 -4.34 -1.70
CA VAL A 87 36.65 -5.56 -2.18
C VAL A 87 35.13 -5.45 -2.19
N ASP A 88 34.57 -4.53 -1.40
CA ASP A 88 33.14 -4.28 -1.25
C ASP A 88 32.68 -3.10 -2.12
N ALA A 89 33.62 -2.38 -2.74
CA ALA A 89 33.31 -1.24 -3.60
C ALA A 89 32.60 -1.68 -4.89
N ILE A 90 31.60 -0.92 -5.30
CA ILE A 90 30.86 -1.17 -6.54
C ILE A 90 31.39 -0.32 -7.69
N ARG A 91 30.92 -0.60 -8.90
CA ARG A 91 31.28 0.17 -10.10
C ARG A 91 31.03 1.67 -9.91
N THR A 92 32.02 2.49 -10.26
CA THR A 92 31.92 3.95 -10.20
C THR A 92 30.93 4.51 -11.23
N GLY A 93 30.31 5.64 -10.88
CA GLY A 93 29.37 6.38 -11.73
C GLY A 93 28.06 6.65 -11.02
N THR A 94 27.10 7.21 -11.76
CA THR A 94 25.78 7.56 -11.21
C THR A 94 24.83 6.38 -11.33
N TRP A 95 24.52 5.76 -10.19
CA TRP A 95 23.51 4.73 -10.07
C TRP A 95 22.13 5.36 -9.88
N ALA A 96 21.08 4.66 -10.31
CA ALA A 96 19.70 5.05 -10.08
C ALA A 96 18.98 3.95 -9.29
N ILE A 97 18.12 4.34 -8.36
CA ILE A 97 17.45 3.42 -7.43
C ILE A 97 15.95 3.71 -7.38
N GLU A 98 15.17 2.64 -7.42
CA GLU A 98 13.75 2.60 -7.10
C GLU A 98 13.54 1.58 -5.96
N ILE A 99 12.55 1.82 -5.10
CA ILE A 99 12.23 0.98 -3.94
C ILE A 99 10.77 0.57 -4.00
N THR A 100 10.48 -0.69 -3.68
CA THR A 100 9.12 -1.17 -3.46
C THR A 100 8.94 -1.58 -2.00
N SER A 101 7.73 -1.38 -1.49
CA SER A 101 7.30 -1.93 -0.20
C SER A 101 6.87 -3.37 -0.41
N VAL A 102 7.34 -4.27 0.46
CA VAL A 102 7.02 -5.69 0.41
C VAL A 102 6.35 -6.11 1.69
N ARG A 103 5.30 -6.93 1.57
CA ARG A 103 4.61 -7.55 2.68
C ARG A 103 4.31 -8.99 2.37
N THR A 104 4.37 -9.83 3.39
CA THR A 104 3.87 -11.19 3.31
C THR A 104 2.58 -11.33 4.12
N ASP A 105 1.51 -11.83 3.48
CA ASP A 105 0.23 -12.13 4.12
C ASP A 105 0.00 -13.65 4.15
N THR A 106 -0.78 -14.13 5.12
CA THR A 106 -1.09 -15.55 5.28
C THR A 106 -2.59 -15.80 5.13
N TYR A 107 -2.95 -16.80 4.33
CA TYR A 107 -4.32 -17.26 4.19
C TYR A 107 -4.36 -18.80 4.17
N ASN A 108 -5.19 -19.40 5.02
CA ASN A 108 -5.28 -20.87 5.19
C ASN A 108 -3.91 -21.56 5.41
N GLY A 109 -3.01 -20.91 6.15
CA GLY A 109 -1.66 -21.43 6.43
C GLY A 109 -0.67 -21.33 5.27
N MET A 110 -1.09 -20.81 4.11
CA MET A 110 -0.23 -20.51 2.97
C MET A 110 0.17 -19.04 2.98
N THR A 111 1.34 -18.78 2.42
CA THR A 111 2.00 -17.48 2.46
C THR A 111 2.00 -16.85 1.07
N TYR A 112 1.58 -15.59 0.98
CA TYR A 112 1.43 -14.83 -0.25
C TYR A 112 2.20 -13.52 -0.15
N THR A 113 3.02 -13.21 -1.15
CA THR A 113 3.86 -12.01 -1.14
C THR A 113 3.20 -10.91 -1.94
N ARG A 114 3.18 -9.72 -1.35
CA ARG A 114 2.71 -8.49 -1.96
C ARG A 114 3.86 -7.54 -2.14
N GLU A 115 3.84 -6.83 -3.25
CA GLU A 115 4.87 -5.87 -3.61
C GLU A 115 4.24 -4.66 -4.29
N SER A 116 4.52 -3.46 -3.77
CA SER A 116 4.01 -2.22 -4.34
C SER A 116 4.60 -1.92 -5.70
N ALA A 117 3.98 -0.98 -6.43
CA ALA A 117 4.66 -0.30 -7.53
C ALA A 117 5.97 0.37 -7.04
N PRO A 118 6.93 0.66 -7.93
CA PRO A 118 8.17 1.34 -7.57
C PRO A 118 7.95 2.79 -7.11
N SER A 119 8.80 3.23 -6.17
CA SER A 119 8.97 4.63 -5.76
C SER A 119 9.39 5.52 -6.93
N MET A 120 9.44 6.83 -6.70
CA MET A 120 10.25 7.69 -7.54
C MET A 120 11.70 7.21 -7.58
N CYS A 121 12.34 7.39 -8.73
CA CYS A 121 13.75 7.14 -8.93
C CYS A 121 14.58 8.26 -8.30
N ARG A 122 15.61 7.86 -7.56
CA ARG A 122 16.67 8.74 -7.06
C ARG A 122 18.02 8.28 -7.59
N THR A 123 18.97 9.21 -7.71
CA THR A 123 20.33 8.89 -8.19
C THR A 123 21.39 9.20 -7.15
N VAL A 124 22.50 8.47 -7.22
CA VAL A 124 23.68 8.68 -6.36
C VAL A 124 24.95 8.45 -7.16
N SER A 125 25.91 9.36 -7.02
CA SER A 125 27.21 9.26 -7.67
C SER A 125 28.21 8.53 -6.77
N ILE A 126 28.74 7.43 -7.28
CA ILE A 126 29.66 6.54 -6.57
C ILE A 126 31.09 6.73 -7.11
N SER A 127 32.02 7.01 -6.22
CA SER A 127 33.46 7.10 -6.49
C SER A 127 34.19 5.81 -6.13
N VAL A 128 35.50 5.75 -6.38
CA VAL A 128 36.32 4.59 -6.03
C VAL A 128 36.24 4.30 -4.53
N GLY A 129 36.11 3.03 -4.15
CA GLY A 129 36.05 2.61 -2.75
C GLY A 129 34.70 2.87 -2.09
N GLN A 130 33.63 3.08 -2.86
CA GLN A 130 32.31 3.40 -2.33
C GLN A 130 31.23 2.39 -2.75
N ALA A 131 30.18 2.35 -1.95
CA ALA A 131 28.93 1.61 -2.14
C ALA A 131 27.72 2.55 -1.96
N ILE A 132 26.52 2.04 -2.22
CA ILE A 132 25.29 2.80 -2.03
C ILE A 132 24.79 2.56 -0.61
N GLN A 133 24.53 3.62 0.14
CA GLN A 133 23.75 3.57 1.36
C GLN A 133 22.35 4.07 1.08
N ILE A 134 21.36 3.33 1.56
CA ILE A 134 19.94 3.65 1.46
C ILE A 134 19.43 3.85 2.87
N GLN A 135 18.81 5.00 3.11
CA GLN A 135 18.13 5.30 4.36
C GLN A 135 16.68 5.61 4.05
N MET A 136 15.75 5.03 4.81
CA MET A 136 14.34 5.27 4.56
C MET A 136 13.50 5.24 5.83
N SER A 137 12.36 5.94 5.81
CA SER A 137 11.32 5.73 6.82
C SER A 137 10.48 4.50 6.50
N ASN A 138 10.00 3.86 7.55
CA ASN A 138 9.05 2.76 7.40
C ASN A 138 7.71 3.26 6.86
N LEU A 139 7.00 2.37 6.17
CA LEU A 139 5.69 2.63 5.60
C LEU A 139 4.62 1.74 6.24
N PRO A 140 3.37 2.20 6.31
CA PRO A 140 2.26 1.37 6.75
C PRO A 140 2.22 0.03 5.98
N GLY A 141 2.29 -1.07 6.73
CA GLY A 141 2.13 -2.42 6.21
C GLY A 141 3.38 -3.11 5.68
N ALA A 142 4.44 -2.38 5.34
CA ALA A 142 5.69 -2.95 4.86
C ALA A 142 6.37 -3.80 5.94
N THR A 143 6.84 -4.99 5.55
CA THR A 143 7.68 -5.87 6.38
C THR A 143 9.11 -5.94 5.87
N SER A 144 9.34 -5.53 4.63
CA SER A 144 10.64 -5.40 3.99
C SER A 144 10.53 -4.46 2.80
N PHE A 145 11.68 -4.10 2.24
CA PHE A 145 11.78 -3.31 1.02
C PHE A 145 12.65 -4.03 0.01
N ASN A 146 12.21 -4.08 -1.25
CA ASN A 146 13.06 -4.49 -2.36
C ASN A 146 13.70 -3.25 -2.97
N VAL A 147 14.98 -3.38 -3.30
CA VAL A 147 15.77 -2.30 -3.91
C VAL A 147 16.07 -2.68 -5.34
N TYR A 148 15.65 -1.82 -6.25
CA TYR A 148 15.86 -1.96 -7.67
C TYR A 148 16.91 -0.96 -8.12
N ALA A 149 17.95 -1.45 -8.80
CA ALA A 149 19.07 -0.63 -9.24
C ALA A 149 19.17 -0.58 -10.77
N ALA A 150 19.46 0.59 -11.31
CA ALA A 150 19.96 0.77 -12.66
C ALA A 150 21.47 1.07 -12.60
N PRO A 151 22.30 0.31 -13.34
CA PRO A 151 23.74 0.53 -13.36
C PRO A 151 24.10 1.90 -13.96
N PRO A 152 25.35 2.38 -13.79
CA PRO A 152 25.78 3.67 -14.29
C PRO A 152 25.51 3.84 -15.78
N THR A 153 25.31 5.10 -16.20
CA THR A 153 24.96 5.60 -17.56
C THR A 153 23.48 5.56 -17.94
N ASN A 154 22.66 4.81 -17.21
CA ASN A 154 21.24 4.66 -17.54
C ASN A 154 20.35 5.73 -16.88
N GLY A 155 20.73 6.19 -15.67
CA GLY A 155 19.93 7.10 -14.88
C GLY A 155 18.52 6.54 -14.61
N CYS A 156 17.55 7.43 -14.40
CA CYS A 156 16.17 7.03 -14.11
C CYS A 156 15.38 6.48 -15.31
N ALA A 157 16.02 6.37 -16.49
CA ALA A 157 15.42 5.69 -17.64
C ALA A 157 15.52 4.15 -17.53
N GLY A 158 16.33 3.64 -16.60
CA GLY A 158 16.55 2.20 -16.43
C GLY A 158 17.37 1.57 -17.57
N PRO A 159 17.35 0.22 -17.69
CA PRO A 159 16.52 -0.70 -16.94
C PRO A 159 16.91 -0.82 -15.46
N PHE A 160 15.94 -1.19 -14.63
CA PHE A 160 16.11 -1.49 -13.22
C PHE A 160 16.02 -2.99 -12.98
N GLY A 161 16.84 -3.52 -12.07
CA GLY A 161 16.78 -4.91 -11.64
C GLY A 161 16.84 -5.01 -10.12
N LEU A 162 16.29 -6.07 -9.54
CA LEU A 162 16.33 -6.33 -8.10
C LEU A 162 17.79 -6.52 -7.65
N ALA A 163 18.30 -5.60 -6.84
CA ALA A 163 19.63 -5.67 -6.24
C ALA A 163 19.63 -6.49 -4.95
N GLY A 164 18.52 -6.47 -4.21
CA GLY A 164 18.38 -7.14 -2.93
C GLY A 164 17.23 -6.55 -2.13
N SER A 165 17.15 -6.92 -0.85
CA SER A 165 16.12 -6.45 0.06
C SER A 165 16.65 -6.25 1.47
N PHE A 166 15.93 -5.45 2.25
CA PHE A 166 16.17 -5.32 3.68
C PHE A 166 14.86 -5.33 4.45
N ALA A 167 14.89 -5.89 5.66
CA ALA A 167 13.70 -6.05 6.50
C ALA A 167 13.37 -4.77 7.26
N VAL A 168 12.08 -4.58 7.54
CA VAL A 168 11.61 -3.61 8.53
C VAL A 168 11.81 -4.19 9.91
N ASN A 169 12.56 -3.49 10.76
CA ASN A 169 12.89 -3.92 12.11
C ASN A 169 12.02 -3.20 13.14
N GLY A 170 11.23 -3.98 13.88
CA GLY A 170 10.35 -3.46 14.93
C GLY A 170 8.99 -2.97 14.42
N PRO A 171 8.12 -2.51 15.32
CA PRO A 171 6.76 -2.16 14.96
C PRO A 171 6.69 -0.81 14.25
N VAL A 172 6.14 -0.81 13.04
CA VAL A 172 5.72 0.41 12.32
C VAL A 172 4.70 1.17 13.18
N ARG A 173 5.08 2.36 13.69
CA ARG A 173 4.32 3.17 14.66
C ARG A 173 3.64 4.37 13.99
N ASN A 174 2.44 4.74 14.42
CA ASN A 174 1.44 5.31 13.50
C ASN A 174 1.31 6.84 13.44
N ASN A 175 2.27 7.63 13.90
CA ASN A 175 1.94 8.95 14.48
C ASN A 175 2.68 10.15 13.88
N ASP A 176 2.77 10.24 12.55
CA ASP A 176 3.37 11.35 11.76
C ASP A 176 4.85 11.15 11.32
N LEU A 177 5.18 11.59 10.11
CA LEU A 177 6.52 11.59 9.50
C LEU A 177 7.18 12.97 9.45
N THR A 178 6.60 14.01 10.05
CA THR A 178 7.19 15.35 10.06
C THR A 178 8.65 15.31 10.55
N GLY A 179 9.62 15.38 9.62
CA GLY A 179 11.06 15.30 9.90
C GLY A 179 11.83 14.12 9.29
N CYS A 180 11.21 13.26 8.48
CA CYS A 180 11.89 12.22 7.68
C CYS A 180 11.95 12.63 6.19
N PRO A 181 12.96 12.23 5.40
CA PRO A 181 14.10 11.40 5.76
C PRO A 181 15.23 12.22 6.40
N PHE A 182 16.04 11.56 7.24
CA PHE A 182 17.12 12.16 8.02
C PHE A 182 17.94 13.16 7.19
N GLY A 183 17.86 14.47 7.48
CA GLY A 183 18.68 15.47 6.79
C GLY A 183 20.18 15.16 6.86
N SER A 184 20.99 15.77 6.00
CA SER A 184 22.45 15.59 5.88
C SER A 184 23.29 16.15 7.05
N GLY A 185 22.72 16.27 8.25
CA GLY A 185 23.38 16.84 9.42
C GLY A 185 24.24 15.81 10.18
N ALA A 186 25.44 16.21 10.57
CA ALA A 186 26.46 15.37 11.22
C ALA A 186 26.11 14.83 12.62
N ASN A 187 24.86 14.95 13.09
CA ASN A 187 24.39 14.43 14.38
C ASN A 187 23.06 13.66 14.26
N ASN A 188 22.71 13.25 13.05
CA ASN A 188 21.45 12.58 12.73
C ASN A 188 21.79 11.09 12.64
N GLY A 189 21.72 10.38 13.78
CA GLY A 189 22.19 9.00 13.98
C GLY A 189 22.31 8.16 12.72
N HIS A 190 23.54 8.04 12.21
CA HIS A 190 23.90 6.98 11.29
C HIS A 190 23.96 5.66 12.07
N GLY A 191 23.26 4.64 11.58
CA GLY A 191 23.54 3.26 11.96
C GLY A 191 22.51 2.61 12.87
N ASN A 192 22.02 1.48 12.35
CA ASN A 192 21.57 0.28 13.04
C ASN A 192 21.99 0.18 14.53
N GLY A 193 20.97 0.10 15.39
CA GLY A 193 21.12 -0.39 16.76
C GLY A 193 20.01 0.06 17.69
N ASN A 194 18.73 -0.12 17.33
CA ASN A 194 17.56 0.27 18.15
C ASN A 194 17.58 1.76 18.64
N GLY A 195 18.29 2.62 17.91
CA GLY A 195 18.58 4.01 18.25
C GLY A 195 17.61 4.96 17.60
N ASN A 196 16.37 4.95 18.06
CA ASN A 196 15.47 6.08 17.91
C ASN A 196 16.21 7.36 18.33
N ASN A 197 16.42 8.33 17.43
CA ASN A 197 16.32 9.72 17.87
C ASN A 197 14.83 10.11 17.91
N GLY A 198 14.13 9.30 18.71
CA GLY A 198 12.94 9.54 19.53
C GLY A 198 11.71 10.12 18.90
N ASP A 199 11.80 11.34 18.38
CA ASP A 199 10.71 12.27 18.62
C ASP A 199 9.98 12.68 17.34
N ASN A 200 10.57 12.46 16.15
CA ASN A 200 10.02 13.00 14.88
C ASN A 200 9.77 11.96 13.76
N CYS A 201 10.41 10.78 13.77
CA CYS A 201 10.16 9.73 12.76
C CYS A 201 9.37 8.58 13.36
N SER A 202 8.08 8.83 13.55
CA SER A 202 7.28 7.96 14.38
C SER A 202 7.03 6.58 13.78
N LEU A 203 7.11 6.42 12.46
CA LEU A 203 7.00 5.11 11.78
C LEU A 203 8.24 4.21 11.98
N GLY A 204 9.36 4.76 12.45
CA GLY A 204 10.67 4.09 12.43
C GLY A 204 11.38 4.28 11.08
N GLY A 205 12.58 3.73 10.95
CA GLY A 205 13.34 3.81 9.71
C GLY A 205 14.46 2.77 9.64
N GLU A 206 14.87 2.49 8.41
CA GLU A 206 15.86 1.47 8.09
C GLU A 206 17.06 2.10 7.35
N ASP A 207 18.20 1.42 7.46
CA ASP A 207 19.45 1.77 6.80
C ASP A 207 20.10 0.50 6.25
N ALA A 208 20.49 0.51 4.98
CA ALA A 208 21.08 -0.63 4.30
C ALA A 208 22.21 -0.18 3.36
N ILE A 209 23.27 -0.99 3.30
CA ILE A 209 24.40 -0.79 2.38
C ILE A 209 24.32 -1.83 1.27
N PHE A 210 24.33 -1.35 0.03
CA PHE A 210 24.35 -2.14 -1.19
C PHE A 210 25.75 -2.06 -1.80
N ASP A 211 26.55 -3.07 -1.49
CA ASP A 211 27.96 -3.19 -1.83
C ASP A 211 28.20 -4.24 -2.94
N ALA A 212 29.46 -4.62 -3.18
CA ALA A 212 29.83 -5.58 -4.22
C ALA A 212 29.24 -6.99 -4.00
N THR A 213 28.81 -7.34 -2.80
CA THR A 213 28.15 -8.64 -2.55
C THR A 213 26.74 -8.69 -3.14
N LEU A 214 26.06 -7.54 -3.23
CA LEU A 214 24.70 -7.41 -3.79
C LEU A 214 24.71 -6.90 -5.23
N LEU A 215 25.56 -5.91 -5.52
CA LEU A 215 25.61 -5.21 -6.80
C LEU A 215 26.78 -5.60 -7.69
N GLY A 216 27.68 -6.47 -7.23
CA GLY A 216 28.78 -7.04 -8.02
C GLY A 216 29.60 -6.02 -8.84
N LEU A 217 30.39 -6.53 -9.78
CA LEU A 217 31.00 -5.72 -10.84
C LEU A 217 30.20 -5.74 -12.15
N LEU A 218 29.29 -6.71 -12.29
CA LEU A 218 28.53 -7.01 -13.52
C LEU A 218 27.03 -7.16 -13.22
N PHE A 219 26.48 -6.42 -12.26
CA PHE A 219 25.04 -6.42 -12.04
C PHE A 219 24.29 -5.98 -13.31
N ILE A 220 23.38 -6.84 -13.78
CA ILE A 220 22.64 -6.65 -15.02
C ILE A 220 21.15 -6.90 -14.74
N PRO A 221 20.29 -5.88 -14.92
CA PRO A 221 18.85 -6.07 -14.96
C PRO A 221 18.43 -7.10 -16.03
N ASN A 222 17.51 -7.99 -15.67
CA ASN A 222 17.04 -9.08 -16.49
C ASN A 222 15.51 -9.17 -16.46
N LEU A 223 14.87 -8.81 -17.57
CA LEU A 223 13.41 -8.90 -17.74
C LEU A 223 12.88 -10.34 -17.67
N LEU A 224 13.73 -11.34 -17.96
CA LEU A 224 13.36 -12.75 -17.94
C LEU A 224 13.50 -13.38 -16.54
N ALA A 225 14.10 -12.68 -15.58
CA ALA A 225 14.16 -13.16 -14.20
C ALA A 225 12.78 -13.07 -13.54
N GLN A 226 12.43 -14.12 -12.78
CA GLN A 226 11.17 -14.19 -12.05
C GLN A 226 11.14 -13.15 -10.92
N PRO A 227 9.95 -12.68 -10.50
CA PRO A 227 9.79 -11.80 -9.33
C PRO A 227 10.54 -12.32 -8.10
N GLY A 228 11.17 -11.42 -7.35
CA GLY A 228 11.95 -11.75 -6.15
C GLY A 228 13.33 -12.37 -6.43
N VAL A 229 13.72 -12.57 -7.69
CA VAL A 229 15.06 -13.04 -8.07
C VAL A 229 15.95 -11.84 -8.40
N VAL A 230 17.22 -11.88 -7.99
CA VAL A 230 18.21 -10.85 -8.32
C VAL A 230 18.23 -10.56 -9.82
N GLY A 231 18.21 -9.28 -10.18
CA GLY A 231 18.13 -8.78 -11.55
C GLY A 231 16.70 -8.66 -12.11
N ALA A 232 15.68 -9.26 -11.49
CA ALA A 232 14.30 -9.15 -11.97
C ALA A 232 13.82 -7.70 -12.00
N TYR A 233 12.96 -7.38 -12.97
CA TYR A 233 12.41 -6.03 -13.09
C TYR A 233 11.41 -5.74 -11.96
N PRO A 234 11.27 -4.46 -11.56
CA PRO A 234 10.24 -4.06 -10.60
C PRO A 234 8.84 -4.38 -11.15
N PRO A 235 7.82 -4.41 -10.28
CA PRO A 235 6.42 -4.33 -10.72
C PRO A 235 6.16 -3.10 -11.59
N ASP A 236 5.02 -3.08 -12.27
CA ASP A 236 4.62 -1.95 -13.10
C ASP A 236 4.42 -0.67 -12.27
N PRO A 237 4.69 0.52 -12.83
CA PRO A 237 4.51 1.80 -12.14
C PRO A 237 3.04 2.16 -11.98
N GLU A 238 2.77 2.97 -10.95
CA GLU A 238 1.46 3.57 -10.67
C GLU A 238 0.88 4.32 -11.90
N THR A 239 -0.44 4.39 -11.97
CA THR A 239 -1.19 5.14 -12.99
C THR A 239 -1.73 6.47 -12.47
N GLY A 240 -2.14 7.30 -13.44
CA GLY A 240 -2.73 8.62 -13.21
C GLY A 240 -3.83 8.58 -12.14
N PRO A 241 -3.90 9.59 -11.25
CA PRO A 241 -5.02 9.70 -10.36
C PRO A 241 -6.32 9.88 -11.16
N LEU A 242 -7.45 9.42 -10.62
CA LEU A 242 -8.76 9.58 -11.27
C LEU A 242 -9.15 11.07 -11.41
N ASN A 243 -8.62 11.91 -10.53
CA ASN A 243 -8.81 13.36 -10.50
C ASN A 243 -7.53 14.04 -9.96
N SER A 244 -7.32 15.31 -10.30
CA SER A 244 -6.09 16.05 -10.00
C SER A 244 -5.76 16.23 -8.51
N SER A 245 -6.74 16.05 -7.61
CA SER A 245 -6.58 16.20 -6.17
C SER A 245 -6.37 14.88 -5.41
N LEU A 246 -6.26 13.76 -6.12
CA LEU A 246 -6.18 12.44 -5.51
C LEU A 246 -4.78 11.85 -5.60
N PRO A 247 -4.45 10.91 -4.71
CA PRO A 247 -3.29 10.06 -4.88
C PRO A 247 -3.30 9.31 -6.21
N ASN A 248 -2.10 8.95 -6.67
CA ASN A 248 -1.97 8.06 -7.80
C ASN A 248 -2.69 6.75 -7.55
N GLN A 249 -3.11 6.14 -8.65
CA GLN A 249 -3.80 4.87 -8.60
C GLN A 249 -2.86 3.74 -8.96
N ASN A 250 -3.20 2.60 -8.41
CA ASN A 250 -2.56 1.34 -8.66
C ASN A 250 -2.39 1.00 -10.17
N PRO A 251 -1.30 0.34 -10.58
CA PRO A 251 -1.10 -0.12 -11.95
C PRO A 251 -2.26 -0.98 -12.45
N PRO A 252 -2.54 -1.02 -13.77
CA PRO A 252 -3.56 -1.90 -14.30
C PRO A 252 -3.14 -3.35 -14.12
N ARG A 253 -4.13 -4.21 -13.91
CA ARG A 253 -3.92 -5.64 -13.85
C ARG A 253 -3.24 -6.18 -15.12
N ARG A 254 -2.12 -6.91 -14.97
CA ARG A 254 -1.41 -7.59 -16.06
C ARG A 254 -1.02 -9.02 -15.67
N ALA A 255 -0.77 -9.85 -16.68
CA ALA A 255 -0.41 -11.24 -16.47
C ALA A 255 1.05 -11.38 -16.00
N GLY A 256 1.29 -12.28 -15.05
CA GLY A 256 2.63 -12.67 -14.61
C GLY A 256 3.30 -11.62 -13.71
N SER A 257 4.61 -11.48 -13.85
CA SER A 257 5.42 -10.55 -13.05
C SER A 257 5.12 -9.08 -13.33
N ALA A 258 4.64 -8.69 -14.51
CA ALA A 258 4.45 -7.28 -14.84
C ALA A 258 3.14 -6.67 -14.30
N GLY A 259 2.35 -7.38 -13.49
CA GLY A 259 1.10 -6.86 -12.93
C GLY A 259 1.29 -6.04 -11.66
N ASP A 260 0.19 -5.42 -11.21
CA ASP A 260 0.08 -4.96 -9.83
C ASP A 260 0.16 -6.16 -8.89
N ARG A 261 1.10 -6.09 -7.94
CA ARG A 261 1.37 -7.16 -6.97
C ARG A 261 0.99 -6.74 -5.54
N ALA A 262 0.36 -5.59 -5.33
CA ALA A 262 0.08 -5.04 -4.01
C ALA A 262 -1.39 -4.94 -3.64
N ASN A 263 -2.34 -5.05 -4.57
CA ASN A 263 -3.73 -4.71 -4.33
C ASN A 263 -4.74 -5.78 -4.83
N GLU A 264 -5.99 -5.37 -5.09
CA GLU A 264 -7.05 -6.21 -5.62
C GLU A 264 -6.76 -6.85 -6.98
N ASN A 265 -5.86 -6.25 -7.75
CA ASN A 265 -5.49 -6.70 -9.09
C ASN A 265 -4.44 -7.81 -9.06
N ASN A 266 -3.87 -8.11 -7.89
CA ASN A 266 -2.98 -9.24 -7.69
C ASN A 266 -3.77 -10.53 -7.43
N CYS A 267 -3.49 -11.58 -8.21
CA CYS A 267 -4.06 -12.89 -7.99
C CYS A 267 -3.00 -13.98 -7.98
N GLU A 268 -3.18 -14.91 -7.05
CA GLU A 268 -2.31 -16.06 -6.89
C GLU A 268 -3.12 -17.37 -6.87
N SER A 269 -2.50 -18.43 -7.35
CA SER A 269 -2.98 -19.79 -7.13
C SER A 269 -2.93 -20.14 -5.65
N THR A 270 -3.59 -21.22 -5.23
CA THR A 270 -3.50 -21.71 -3.85
C THR A 270 -2.07 -22.07 -3.43
N ALA A 271 -1.14 -22.26 -4.38
CA ALA A 271 0.27 -22.55 -4.14
C ALA A 271 1.17 -21.31 -4.00
N GLY A 272 0.62 -20.09 -4.04
CA GLY A 272 1.43 -18.87 -3.93
C GLY A 272 2.18 -18.51 -5.22
N VAL A 273 1.55 -18.80 -6.37
CA VAL A 273 2.11 -18.51 -7.70
C VAL A 273 1.22 -17.48 -8.38
N TYR A 274 1.81 -16.40 -8.90
CA TYR A 274 1.11 -15.39 -9.67
C TYR A 274 0.32 -16.01 -10.83
N VAL A 275 -0.95 -15.66 -10.91
CA VAL A 275 -1.86 -16.08 -11.99
C VAL A 275 -2.69 -14.89 -12.47
N THR A 276 -3.17 -14.98 -13.70
CA THR A 276 -4.18 -14.04 -14.20
C THR A 276 -5.47 -14.23 -13.39
N CYS A 277 -6.04 -13.16 -12.81
CA CYS A 277 -7.36 -13.31 -12.18
C CYS A 277 -8.45 -13.84 -13.16
N SER A 278 -9.49 -14.56 -12.74
CA SER A 278 -10.01 -14.81 -11.39
C SER A 278 -9.34 -15.96 -10.65
N GLY A 279 -8.12 -15.72 -10.15
CA GLY A 279 -7.39 -16.68 -9.34
C GLY A 279 -8.06 -16.84 -7.98
N PRO A 280 -7.85 -17.96 -7.29
CA PRO A 280 -8.56 -18.24 -6.04
C PRO A 280 -8.19 -17.30 -4.90
N ILE A 281 -7.02 -16.66 -4.95
CA ILE A 281 -6.49 -15.82 -3.87
C ILE A 281 -6.14 -14.44 -4.39
N THR A 282 -6.64 -13.41 -3.71
CA THR A 282 -6.17 -12.02 -3.81
C THR A 282 -5.39 -11.69 -2.53
N PRO A 283 -4.04 -11.69 -2.56
CA PRO A 283 -3.23 -11.43 -1.38
C PRO A 283 -3.56 -10.09 -0.73
N GLY A 284 -3.67 -10.07 0.60
CA GLY A 284 -3.96 -8.84 1.34
C GLY A 284 -5.42 -8.39 1.38
N ALA A 285 -6.33 -9.11 0.72
CA ALA A 285 -7.75 -8.79 0.75
C ALA A 285 -8.32 -8.79 2.18
N VAL A 286 -9.26 -7.90 2.42
CA VAL A 286 -9.93 -7.71 3.71
C VAL A 286 -11.44 -7.84 3.55
N GLU A 287 -12.08 -8.43 4.57
CA GLU A 287 -13.52 -8.37 4.76
C GLU A 287 -13.83 -7.76 6.14
N PHE A 288 -14.67 -6.74 6.18
CA PHE A 288 -15.27 -6.25 7.41
C PHE A 288 -16.56 -7.00 7.67
N TYR A 289 -16.59 -7.78 8.75
CA TYR A 289 -17.79 -8.46 9.22
C TYR A 289 -18.41 -7.69 10.40
N ILE A 290 -19.65 -7.25 10.26
CA ILE A 290 -20.35 -6.48 11.29
C ILE A 290 -21.66 -7.21 11.66
N PRO A 291 -21.71 -7.92 12.80
CA PRO A 291 -22.91 -8.65 13.21
C PRO A 291 -24.04 -7.70 13.65
N ALA A 292 -25.24 -8.27 13.84
CA ALA A 292 -26.39 -7.52 14.34
C ALA A 292 -26.08 -6.83 15.68
N GLY A 293 -26.39 -5.54 15.76
CA GLY A 293 -26.08 -4.68 16.91
C GLY A 293 -24.87 -3.77 16.73
N GLY A 294 -24.03 -4.01 15.71
CA GLY A 294 -22.94 -3.14 15.30
C GLY A 294 -23.24 -2.35 14.03
N CYS A 295 -22.54 -1.23 13.86
CA CYS A 295 -22.70 -0.31 12.74
C CYS A 295 -21.37 0.03 12.07
N LEU A 296 -21.38 0.22 10.75
CA LEU A 296 -20.29 0.86 10.02
C LEU A 296 -20.48 2.38 10.01
N SER A 297 -19.53 3.13 10.56
CA SER A 297 -19.55 4.59 10.57
C SER A 297 -18.20 5.18 10.15
N ASN A 298 -18.09 5.56 8.89
CA ASN A 298 -16.99 6.39 8.39
C ASN A 298 -17.48 7.84 8.22
N SER A 299 -16.83 8.81 8.85
CA SER A 299 -17.25 10.23 8.78
C SER A 299 -16.63 10.96 7.58
N ASN A 300 -17.01 12.22 7.36
CA ASN A 300 -16.40 13.12 6.38
C ASN A 300 -15.07 13.74 6.85
N SER A 301 -14.50 13.26 7.95
CA SER A 301 -13.23 13.74 8.51
C SER A 301 -12.21 12.62 8.67
N ALA A 302 -12.42 11.49 8.01
CA ALA A 302 -11.51 10.36 7.98
C ALA A 302 -11.66 9.62 6.65
N ASP A 303 -10.66 8.82 6.30
CA ASP A 303 -10.64 8.04 5.08
C ASP A 303 -10.52 6.54 5.38
N THR A 304 -11.32 5.73 4.69
CA THR A 304 -11.25 4.26 4.72
C THR A 304 -11.16 3.76 3.29
N TYR A 305 -10.03 3.15 2.93
CA TYR A 305 -9.76 2.64 1.59
C TYR A 305 -9.40 1.15 1.68
N VAL A 306 -10.34 0.26 1.41
CA VAL A 306 -10.14 -1.18 1.57
C VAL A 306 -10.50 -1.94 0.31
N PHE A 307 -9.69 -2.95 -0.02
CA PHE A 307 -10.02 -3.91 -1.07
C PHE A 307 -10.26 -5.33 -0.53
N SER A 308 -11.23 -6.02 -1.14
CA SER A 308 -11.50 -7.43 -0.92
C SER A 308 -10.93 -8.28 -2.07
N GLY A 309 -11.30 -9.56 -2.13
CA GLY A 309 -10.67 -10.53 -3.01
C GLY A 309 -11.50 -11.77 -3.27
N TYR A 310 -11.02 -12.61 -4.18
CA TYR A 310 -11.74 -13.83 -4.60
C TYR A 310 -12.07 -14.77 -3.45
N GLN A 311 -11.18 -14.90 -2.47
CA GLN A 311 -11.38 -15.77 -1.32
C GLN A 311 -12.56 -15.36 -0.41
N TYR A 312 -13.02 -14.12 -0.51
CA TYR A 312 -14.18 -13.59 0.21
C TYR A 312 -15.35 -13.27 -0.73
N ASN A 313 -15.36 -13.85 -1.94
CA ASN A 313 -16.34 -13.53 -2.99
C ASN A 313 -16.43 -12.03 -3.28
N TRP A 314 -15.30 -11.32 -3.15
CA TRP A 314 -15.20 -9.87 -3.28
C TRP A 314 -16.01 -9.07 -2.26
N VAL A 315 -16.49 -9.66 -1.17
CA VAL A 315 -17.21 -8.93 -0.13
C VAL A 315 -16.23 -8.12 0.71
N ALA A 316 -16.32 -6.79 0.63
CA ALA A 316 -15.49 -5.88 1.44
C ALA A 316 -16.15 -5.56 2.78
N VAL A 317 -17.49 -5.50 2.80
CA VAL A 317 -18.29 -5.31 4.01
C VAL A 317 -19.44 -6.30 4.00
N PHE A 318 -19.59 -7.06 5.08
CA PHE A 318 -20.69 -7.99 5.28
C PHE A 318 -21.45 -7.67 6.57
N GLU A 319 -22.76 -7.47 6.44
CA GLU A 319 -23.71 -7.47 7.54
C GLU A 319 -24.76 -8.57 7.32
N PRO A 320 -25.07 -9.38 8.36
CA PRO A 320 -26.11 -10.38 8.24
C PRO A 320 -27.49 -9.71 8.10
N PRO A 321 -28.50 -10.37 7.50
CA PRO A 321 -29.85 -9.80 7.35
C PRO A 321 -30.56 -9.38 8.64
N ALA A 322 -30.11 -9.87 9.80
CA ALA A 322 -30.61 -9.44 11.09
C ALA A 322 -30.08 -8.05 11.52
N ASN A 323 -29.03 -7.54 10.87
CA ASN A 323 -28.47 -6.22 11.15
C ASN A 323 -29.26 -5.14 10.40
N THR A 324 -29.96 -4.28 11.15
CA THR A 324 -30.78 -3.18 10.64
C THR A 324 -30.15 -1.82 10.90
N CYS A 325 -28.83 -1.78 11.11
CA CYS A 325 -28.11 -0.56 11.44
C CYS A 325 -28.31 0.58 10.40
N SER A 326 -28.14 1.82 10.85
CA SER A 326 -27.90 2.98 9.97
C SER A 326 -26.41 3.22 9.76
N ASN A 327 -25.85 2.66 8.70
CA ASN A 327 -24.45 2.82 8.32
C ASN A 327 -24.19 4.19 7.68
N THR A 328 -23.01 4.74 7.94
CA THR A 328 -22.52 5.96 7.31
C THR A 328 -21.24 5.67 6.55
N LEU A 329 -21.23 6.05 5.28
CA LEU A 329 -20.14 5.94 4.32
C LEU A 329 -19.77 7.38 3.95
N GLY A 330 -18.80 7.94 4.67
CA GLY A 330 -18.20 9.25 4.41
C GLY A 330 -16.75 9.11 3.96
N ALA A 331 -16.15 10.26 3.63
CA ALA A 331 -14.76 10.39 3.24
C ALA A 331 -14.31 11.84 3.44
N ALA A 332 -13.10 12.04 3.97
CA ALA A 332 -12.47 13.35 4.03
C ALA A 332 -11.91 13.76 2.66
N SER A 333 -11.26 12.82 1.97
CA SER A 333 -10.62 13.10 0.69
C SER A 333 -10.64 11.94 -0.29
N ASN A 334 -10.53 10.69 0.18
CA ASN A 334 -10.54 9.51 -0.68
C ASN A 334 -10.83 8.26 0.14
N SER A 335 -12.09 7.80 0.12
CA SER A 335 -12.46 6.49 0.67
C SER A 335 -12.94 5.58 -0.45
N ALA A 336 -12.72 4.29 -0.28
CA ALA A 336 -13.10 3.27 -1.23
C ALA A 336 -13.37 1.94 -0.52
N TYR A 337 -14.40 1.23 -0.97
CA TYR A 337 -14.67 -0.16 -0.59
C TYR A 337 -14.62 -0.99 -1.87
N ILE A 338 -13.41 -1.36 -2.30
CA ILE A 338 -13.15 -2.09 -3.54
C ILE A 338 -13.61 -3.55 -3.37
N GLY A 339 -14.88 -3.78 -3.72
CA GLY A 339 -15.61 -5.03 -3.53
C GLY A 339 -17.11 -4.78 -3.41
N LEU A 340 -17.83 -5.76 -2.87
CA LEU A 340 -19.24 -5.69 -2.52
C LEU A 340 -19.42 -5.22 -1.07
N VAL A 341 -20.20 -4.16 -0.87
CA VAL A 341 -20.79 -3.80 0.42
C VAL A 341 -22.17 -4.47 0.51
N TYR A 342 -22.27 -5.51 1.32
CA TYR A 342 -23.48 -6.32 1.50
C TYR A 342 -24.12 -6.05 2.87
N VAL A 343 -25.15 -5.21 2.89
CA VAL A 343 -25.85 -4.73 4.09
C VAL A 343 -27.39 -4.79 3.92
N PRO A 344 -27.95 -5.97 3.62
CA PRO A 344 -29.26 -6.13 2.95
C PRO A 344 -30.47 -5.65 3.75
N ALA A 345 -30.38 -5.54 5.09
CA ALA A 345 -31.45 -5.04 5.94
C ALA A 345 -31.14 -3.67 6.58
N ALA A 346 -29.94 -3.15 6.35
CA ALA A 346 -29.45 -1.89 6.90
C ALA A 346 -29.71 -0.71 5.95
N THR A 347 -29.54 0.49 6.50
CA THR A 347 -29.44 1.72 5.69
C THR A 347 -27.97 2.02 5.41
N ALA A 348 -27.59 2.26 4.15
CA ALA A 348 -26.29 2.79 3.75
C ALA A 348 -26.42 4.28 3.41
N GLY A 349 -25.90 5.15 4.28
CA GLY A 349 -25.87 6.60 4.08
C GLY A 349 -24.55 7.05 3.45
N VAL A 350 -24.59 7.47 2.19
CA VAL A 350 -23.46 8.07 1.49
C VAL A 350 -23.42 9.56 1.77
N SER A 351 -22.38 10.00 2.49
CA SER A 351 -22.33 11.35 3.07
C SER A 351 -21.25 12.27 2.49
N SER A 352 -20.40 11.75 1.62
CA SER A 352 -19.36 12.50 0.89
C SER A 352 -19.26 12.04 -0.56
N PRO A 353 -19.04 12.96 -1.52
CA PRO A 353 -18.78 12.59 -2.91
C PRO A 353 -17.47 11.81 -3.09
N TYR A 354 -16.55 11.87 -2.13
CA TYR A 354 -15.25 11.19 -2.16
C TYR A 354 -15.29 9.75 -1.60
N THR A 355 -16.47 9.25 -1.25
CA THR A 355 -16.66 7.90 -0.69
C THR A 355 -16.63 6.81 -1.76
N PHE A 356 -16.93 7.19 -3.00
CA PHE A 356 -17.16 6.28 -4.13
C PHE A 356 -16.71 6.96 -5.42
N GLU A 357 -15.45 7.42 -5.50
CA GLU A 357 -14.98 8.02 -6.75
C GLU A 357 -14.90 6.98 -7.87
N SER A 358 -16.01 6.92 -8.62
CA SER A 358 -16.38 6.44 -9.97
C SER A 358 -15.68 5.24 -10.61
N ALA A 359 -14.76 4.61 -9.91
CA ALA A 359 -14.05 3.42 -10.31
C ALA A 359 -13.76 2.51 -9.11
N GLY A 360 -13.25 3.03 -7.98
CA GLY A 360 -12.76 2.21 -6.86
C GLY A 360 -13.81 1.53 -5.97
N THR A 361 -15.00 1.18 -6.46
CA THR A 361 -16.00 0.49 -5.62
C THR A 361 -16.75 -0.54 -6.46
N GLY A 362 -16.80 -1.77 -5.97
CA GLY A 362 -17.38 -2.88 -6.72
C GLY A 362 -18.91 -2.78 -6.81
N GLY A 363 -19.62 -2.91 -5.69
CA GLY A 363 -21.08 -2.86 -5.64
C GLY A 363 -21.66 -2.62 -4.24
N LEU A 364 -22.93 -2.21 -4.17
CA LEU A 364 -23.67 -1.98 -2.92
C LEU A 364 -25.02 -2.69 -2.96
N ILE A 365 -25.26 -3.56 -1.98
CA ILE A 365 -26.58 -4.15 -1.70
C ILE A 365 -27.00 -3.66 -0.31
N ALA A 366 -28.07 -2.89 -0.23
CA ALA A 366 -28.59 -2.35 1.02
C ALA A 366 -30.11 -2.41 1.06
N GLY A 367 -30.69 -2.49 2.26
CA GLY A 367 -32.15 -2.37 2.45
C GLY A 367 -32.65 -0.97 2.09
N LYS A 368 -31.81 0.04 2.34
CA LYS A 368 -32.05 1.43 1.93
C LYS A 368 -30.72 2.12 1.64
N VAL A 369 -30.65 2.90 0.56
CA VAL A 369 -29.52 3.81 0.30
C VAL A 369 -29.99 5.24 0.45
N THR A 370 -29.20 6.07 1.15
CA THR A 370 -29.47 7.50 1.30
C THR A 370 -28.24 8.29 0.89
N PHE A 371 -28.45 9.51 0.39
CA PHE A 371 -27.39 10.42 -0.01
C PHE A 371 -27.60 11.75 0.70
N THR A 372 -26.53 12.32 1.23
CA THR A 372 -26.56 13.67 1.82
C THR A 372 -25.55 14.56 1.10
N GLY A 373 -25.96 15.78 0.71
CA GLY A 373 -25.09 16.71 -0.01
C GLY A 373 -25.12 16.53 -1.53
N THR A 374 -23.98 16.78 -2.19
CA THR A 374 -23.83 16.61 -3.64
C THR A 374 -23.97 15.13 -4.02
N MET A 375 -24.83 14.84 -4.99
CA MET A 375 -25.03 13.47 -5.48
C MET A 375 -23.76 12.88 -6.08
N PRO A 376 -23.22 11.74 -5.59
CA PRO A 376 -22.21 10.98 -6.31
C PRO A 376 -22.72 10.56 -7.70
N SER A 377 -21.80 10.52 -8.67
CA SER A 377 -22.04 9.85 -9.95
C SER A 377 -21.75 8.36 -9.83
N VAL A 378 -22.70 7.51 -10.21
CA VAL A 378 -22.47 6.07 -10.35
C VAL A 378 -21.98 5.79 -11.76
N THR A 379 -20.71 5.41 -11.89
CA THR A 379 -20.08 5.09 -13.17
C THR A 379 -19.48 3.69 -13.09
N TYR A 380 -19.62 2.91 -14.15
CA TYR A 380 -18.94 1.63 -14.29
C TYR A 380 -17.51 1.84 -14.79
N ASN A 381 -16.53 1.20 -14.14
CA ASN A 381 -15.15 1.14 -14.62
C ASN A 381 -14.65 -0.30 -14.65
N ALA A 382 -14.31 -0.80 -15.83
CA ALA A 382 -13.87 -2.19 -16.01
C ALA A 382 -12.54 -2.52 -15.30
N ASN A 383 -11.70 -1.51 -15.02
CA ASN A 383 -10.42 -1.71 -14.31
C ASN A 383 -10.62 -1.95 -12.81
N TYR A 384 -11.80 -1.62 -12.28
CA TYR A 384 -12.12 -1.67 -10.86
C TYR A 384 -13.51 -2.29 -10.62
N ALA A 385 -13.99 -3.10 -11.57
CA ALA A 385 -15.21 -3.89 -11.42
C ALA A 385 -14.82 -5.32 -11.00
N PRO A 386 -14.50 -5.57 -9.72
CA PRO A 386 -14.11 -6.90 -9.27
C PRO A 386 -15.31 -7.86 -9.16
N VAL A 387 -16.51 -7.30 -9.00
CA VAL A 387 -17.74 -8.10 -8.91
C VAL A 387 -18.17 -8.41 -10.34
N PRO A 388 -18.36 -9.69 -10.72
CA PRO A 388 -19.09 -10.01 -11.94
C PRO A 388 -20.40 -9.20 -11.93
N PRO A 389 -20.84 -8.58 -13.03
CA PRO A 389 -22.04 -7.73 -13.07
C PRO A 389 -23.35 -8.43 -12.63
N ALA A 390 -23.28 -9.71 -12.23
CA ALA A 390 -24.29 -10.40 -11.46
C ALA A 390 -23.62 -11.29 -10.38
N SER A 391 -23.42 -10.79 -9.16
CA SER A 391 -23.24 -11.66 -8.00
C SER A 391 -24.56 -12.40 -7.76
N ARG A 392 -24.61 -13.67 -8.16
CA ARG A 392 -25.74 -14.55 -7.86
C ARG A 392 -25.58 -15.07 -6.44
N LEU A 393 -26.43 -14.61 -5.53
CA LEU A 393 -26.64 -15.26 -4.25
C LEU A 393 -27.20 -16.67 -4.52
N THR A 394 -26.42 -17.71 -4.27
CA THR A 394 -26.94 -19.07 -4.17
C THR A 394 -27.25 -19.34 -2.71
N SER A 395 -28.54 -19.55 -2.42
CA SER A 395 -29.10 -19.94 -1.12
C SER A 395 -28.59 -21.28 -0.62
#